data_AF-A0A6A7LLD3-F1
#
_entry.id   AF-A0A6A7LLD3-F1
#
_cell.length_a   1.000
_cell.length_b   1.000
_cell.length_c   1.000
_cell.angle_alpha   90.00
_cell.angle_beta   90.00
_cell.angle_gamma   90.00
#
_symmetry.space_group_name_H-M   'P 1'
#
loop_
_entity.id
_entity.type
_entity.pdbx_description
1 polymer ?
#
loop_
_entity_poly.entity_id
_entity_poly.type
_entity_poly.pdbx_seq_one_letter_code
_entity_poly.pdbx_strand_id
1 'polypeptide(L)'
;MRKIRENMADNNERKQGSVRELLRKNTSSSIRVVILMMLMTGIAYPLILTGIGQGIFPFQSNGSMITMDGKDAVGSILIGQEFTSPKFLHTRPASQTASGVDPHITQEAAFAQAANLSKATGIPINTILTLIELNIERNRIENLIVFAPHYVNVLEVNTELVRQYPEVYAEYAIETTDKQRDDN
;
A
#
# COMPACT_ATOMS: atom_id res chain seq x y z
N MET A 1 37.04 60.95 11.07
CA MET A 1 36.73 59.78 10.21
C MET A 1 37.54 58.52 10.56
N ARG A 2 38.87 58.57 10.75
CA ARG A 2 39.71 57.38 11.04
C ARG A 2 39.33 56.62 12.32
N LYS A 3 39.16 57.33 13.44
CA LYS A 3 38.78 56.78 14.75
C LYS A 3 37.42 56.06 14.75
N ILE A 4 36.48 56.52 13.92
CA ILE A 4 35.15 55.90 13.79
C ILE A 4 35.26 54.55 13.07
N ARG A 5 36.05 54.47 11.99
CA ARG A 5 36.27 53.20 11.26
C ARG A 5 37.01 52.14 12.08
N GLU A 6 37.98 52.59 12.88
CA GLU A 6 38.74 51.73 13.79
C GLU A 6 37.86 51.15 14.90
N ASN A 7 37.03 51.98 15.53
CA ASN A 7 36.03 51.52 16.51
C ASN A 7 35.00 50.56 15.90
N MET A 8 34.61 50.75 14.63
CA MET A 8 33.70 49.83 13.94
C MET A 8 34.34 48.47 13.65
N ALA A 9 35.63 48.44 13.27
CA ALA A 9 36.35 47.19 13.01
C ALA A 9 36.54 46.36 14.29
N ASP A 10 36.98 46.99 15.38
CA ASP A 10 37.16 46.35 16.69
C ASP A 10 35.83 45.79 17.24
N ASN A 11 34.72 46.51 17.08
CA ASN A 11 33.41 46.00 17.49
C ASN A 11 32.94 44.80 16.66
N ASN A 12 33.25 44.75 15.37
CA ASN A 12 32.88 43.63 14.50
C ASN A 12 33.72 42.38 14.83
N GLU A 13 35.00 42.53 15.14
CA GLU A 13 35.87 41.43 15.55
C GLU A 13 35.46 40.86 16.92
N ARG A 14 35.14 41.70 17.91
CA ARG A 14 34.60 41.26 19.21
C ARG A 14 33.28 40.51 19.06
N LYS A 15 32.38 41.03 18.21
CA LYS A 15 31.09 40.38 17.94
C LYS A 15 31.28 39.04 17.24
N GLN A 16 32.20 38.93 16.28
CA GLN A 16 32.54 37.66 15.62
C GLN A 16 33.18 36.65 16.58
N GLY A 17 34.06 37.08 17.48
CA GLY A 17 34.66 36.22 18.51
C GLY A 17 33.61 35.64 19.47
N SER A 18 32.70 36.49 19.96
CA SER A 18 31.60 36.05 20.84
C SER A 18 30.63 35.09 20.15
N VAL A 19 30.26 35.34 18.89
CA VAL A 19 29.38 34.44 18.12
C VAL A 19 30.04 33.07 17.94
N ARG A 20 31.33 33.00 17.59
CA ARG A 20 32.05 31.73 17.43
C ARG A 20 32.16 30.94 18.74
N GLU A 21 32.32 31.62 19.87
CA GLU A 21 32.38 31.00 21.19
C GLU A 21 31.03 30.43 21.63
N LEU A 22 29.94 31.18 21.43
CA LEU A 22 28.58 30.73 21.69
C LEU A 22 28.20 29.53 20.81
N LEU A 23 28.59 29.56 19.53
CA LEU A 23 28.41 28.44 18.61
C LEU A 23 29.16 27.22 19.11
N ARG A 24 30.49 27.32 19.34
CA ARG A 24 31.33 26.20 19.79
C ARG A 24 30.86 25.61 21.13
N LYS A 25 30.36 26.43 22.05
CA LYS A 25 29.81 25.99 23.34
C LYS A 25 28.54 25.15 23.18
N ASN A 26 27.68 25.50 22.22
CA ASN A 26 26.37 24.86 22.03
C ASN A 26 26.37 23.75 20.95
N THR A 27 27.32 23.75 20.01
CA THR A 27 27.40 22.76 18.91
C THR A 27 27.42 21.31 19.41
N SER A 28 28.12 21.02 20.52
CA SER A 28 28.16 19.67 21.10
C SER A 28 26.79 19.21 21.64
N SER A 29 26.00 20.13 22.21
CA SER A 29 24.64 19.82 22.69
C SER A 29 23.70 19.63 21.51
N SER A 30 23.80 20.46 20.48
CA SER A 30 22.99 20.34 19.26
C SER A 30 23.25 19.02 18.53
N ILE A 31 24.53 18.62 18.38
CA ILE A 31 24.88 17.34 17.74
C ILE A 31 24.31 16.16 18.52
N ARG A 32 24.38 16.18 19.85
CA ARG A 32 23.80 15.12 20.69
C ARG A 32 22.28 15.02 20.53
N VAL A 33 21.58 16.15 20.49
CA VAL A 33 20.14 16.16 20.26
C VAL A 33 19.80 15.66 18.86
N VAL A 34 20.57 16.03 17.83
CA VAL A 34 20.39 15.53 16.45
C VAL A 34 20.57 14.01 16.38
N ILE A 35 21.64 13.48 16.98
CA ILE A 35 21.90 12.03 17.02
C ILE A 35 20.80 11.33 17.81
N LEU A 36 20.42 11.84 18.98
CA LEU A 36 19.34 11.28 19.78
C LEU A 36 18.02 11.24 18.99
N MET A 37 17.65 12.34 18.34
CA MET A 37 16.45 12.39 17.51
C MET A 37 16.53 11.43 16.34
N MET A 38 17.67 11.34 15.66
CA MET A 38 17.88 10.40 14.55
C MET A 38 17.72 8.94 15.00
N LEU A 39 18.27 8.58 16.16
CA LEU A 39 18.10 7.22 16.70
C LEU A 39 16.66 6.96 17.13
N MET A 40 16.01 7.94 17.74
CA MET A 40 14.62 7.81 18.17
C MET A 40 13.66 7.69 17.00
N THR A 41 13.73 8.55 15.99
CA THR A 41 12.79 8.55 14.87
C THR A 41 13.18 7.58 13.76
N GLY A 42 14.47 7.29 13.60
CA GLY A 42 14.99 6.41 12.54
C GLY A 42 15.12 4.95 12.95
N ILE A 43 15.22 4.64 14.24
CA ILE A 43 15.40 3.26 14.71
C ILE A 43 14.34 2.88 15.75
N ALA A 44 14.28 3.58 16.88
CA ALA A 44 13.39 3.18 17.98
C ALA A 44 11.92 3.21 17.56
N TYR A 45 11.47 4.31 16.94
CA TYR A 45 10.09 4.48 16.48
C TYR A 45 9.66 3.42 15.45
N PRO A 46 10.34 3.23 14.30
CA PRO A 46 9.92 2.24 13.32
C PRO A 46 9.96 0.81 13.87
N LEU A 47 10.96 0.45 14.69
CA LEU A 47 11.02 -0.90 15.28
C LEU A 47 9.85 -1.16 16.25
N ILE A 48 9.52 -0.18 17.10
CA ILE A 48 8.37 -0.28 17.99
C ILE A 48 7.08 -0.41 17.17
N LEU A 49 6.92 0.43 16.15
CA LEU A 49 5.72 0.42 15.30
C LEU A 49 5.58 -0.91 14.55
N THR A 50 6.66 -1.43 13.96
CA THR A 50 6.68 -2.74 13.29
C THR A 50 6.40 -3.86 14.28
N GLY A 51 6.99 -3.83 15.48
CA GLY A 51 6.76 -4.84 16.51
C GLY A 51 5.30 -4.90 16.95
N ILE A 52 4.68 -3.74 17.19
CA ILE A 52 3.25 -3.65 17.51
C ILE A 52 2.39 -4.13 16.32
N GLY A 53 2.73 -3.68 15.10
CA GLY A 53 2.01 -4.06 13.89
C GLY A 53 2.00 -5.57 13.67
N GLN A 54 3.16 -6.22 13.75
CA GLN A 54 3.27 -7.68 13.60
C GLN A 54 2.57 -8.43 14.74
N GLY A 55 2.53 -7.87 15.95
CA GLY A 55 1.89 -8.50 17.09
C GLY A 55 0.36 -8.49 17.05
N ILE A 56 -0.24 -7.38 16.61
CA ILE A 56 -1.71 -7.20 16.63
C ILE A 56 -2.33 -7.46 15.25
N PHE A 57 -1.66 -7.05 14.18
CA PHE A 57 -2.18 -7.04 12.81
C PHE A 57 -1.15 -7.60 11.81
N PRO A 58 -0.77 -8.89 11.94
CA PRO A 58 0.25 -9.49 11.08
C PRO A 58 -0.17 -9.53 9.60
N PHE A 59 -1.46 -9.73 9.31
CA PHE A 59 -1.97 -9.79 7.93
C PHE A 59 -1.77 -8.45 7.21
N GLN A 60 -2.16 -7.33 7.83
CA GLN A 60 -2.01 -5.99 7.28
C GLN A 60 -0.53 -5.54 7.24
N SER A 61 0.25 -5.90 8.27
CA SER A 61 1.67 -5.55 8.35
C SER A 61 2.53 -6.26 7.32
N ASN A 62 2.08 -7.42 6.83
CA ASN A 62 2.72 -8.16 5.74
C ASN A 62 2.15 -7.81 4.35
N GLY A 63 1.41 -6.70 4.25
CA GLY A 63 0.91 -6.18 2.98
C GLY A 63 -0.42 -6.79 2.51
N SER A 64 -1.16 -7.47 3.39
CA SER A 64 -2.50 -8.02 3.12
C SER A 64 -2.55 -8.92 1.87
N MET A 65 -1.64 -9.88 1.82
CA MET A 65 -1.44 -10.76 0.66
C MET A 65 -2.56 -11.81 0.55
N ILE A 66 -3.08 -12.01 -0.66
CA ILE A 66 -3.99 -13.11 -1.02
C ILE A 66 -3.16 -14.28 -1.56
N THR A 67 -3.35 -15.46 -0.98
CA THR A 67 -2.71 -16.70 -1.42
C THR A 67 -3.71 -17.65 -2.05
N MET A 68 -3.32 -18.30 -3.16
CA MET A 68 -4.05 -19.43 -3.73
C MET A 68 -3.44 -20.74 -3.25
N ASP A 69 -4.29 -21.60 -2.68
CA ASP A 69 -3.96 -22.97 -2.27
C ASP A 69 -2.67 -23.15 -1.47
N GLY A 70 -2.32 -22.12 -0.68
CA GLY A 70 -1.19 -22.14 0.27
C GLY A 70 0.19 -22.20 -0.37
N LYS A 71 0.31 -22.04 -1.69
CA LYS A 71 1.59 -22.23 -2.40
C LYS A 71 2.14 -20.96 -3.01
N ASP A 72 1.30 -20.07 -3.54
CA ASP A 72 1.76 -18.83 -4.17
C ASP A 72 0.88 -17.63 -3.80
N ALA A 73 1.54 -16.49 -3.52
CA ALA A 73 0.87 -15.23 -3.30
C ALA A 73 0.47 -14.63 -4.65
N VAL A 74 -0.83 -14.54 -4.92
CA VAL A 74 -1.37 -14.06 -6.19
C VAL A 74 -1.38 -12.53 -6.25
N GLY A 75 -1.45 -11.87 -5.10
CA GLY A 75 -1.40 -10.42 -5.01
C GLY A 75 -1.70 -9.90 -3.62
N SER A 76 -2.01 -8.61 -3.52
CA SER A 76 -2.44 -7.94 -2.29
C SER A 76 -3.83 -7.37 -2.49
N ILE A 77 -4.68 -7.42 -1.45
CA ILE A 77 -6.00 -6.76 -1.48
C ILE A 77 -5.88 -5.26 -1.78
N LEU A 78 -4.73 -4.65 -1.52
CA LEU A 78 -4.50 -3.21 -1.64
C LEU A 78 -4.02 -2.79 -3.04
N ILE A 79 -3.73 -3.75 -3.93
CA ILE A 79 -3.13 -3.48 -5.24
C ILE A 79 -4.06 -3.97 -6.35
N GLY A 80 -4.52 -3.03 -7.18
CA GLY A 80 -5.26 -3.32 -8.39
C GLY A 80 -4.38 -3.99 -9.42
N GLN A 81 -4.83 -5.13 -9.92
CA GLN A 81 -4.23 -5.82 -11.06
C GLN A 81 -5.00 -5.51 -12.34
N GLU A 82 -4.31 -5.52 -13.47
CA GLU A 82 -4.93 -5.38 -14.78
C GLU A 82 -5.37 -6.76 -15.29
N PHE A 83 -6.68 -6.93 -15.45
CA PHE A 83 -7.27 -8.14 -16.03
C PHE A 83 -7.68 -7.84 -17.47
N THR A 84 -7.18 -8.62 -18.42
CA THR A 84 -7.47 -8.43 -19.86
C THR A 84 -8.55 -9.37 -20.37
N SER A 85 -8.74 -10.53 -19.73
CA SER A 85 -9.73 -11.52 -20.15
C SER A 85 -11.15 -11.14 -19.71
N PRO A 86 -12.17 -11.30 -20.57
CA PRO A 86 -13.57 -11.05 -20.22
C PRO A 86 -14.13 -12.04 -19.18
N LYS A 87 -13.39 -13.10 -18.85
CA LYS A 87 -13.73 -14.05 -17.78
C LYS A 87 -13.40 -13.52 -16.38
N PHE A 88 -12.81 -12.35 -16.25
CA PHE A 88 -12.53 -11.69 -14.97
C PHE A 88 -13.30 -10.38 -14.84
N LEU A 89 -13.50 -9.96 -13.60
CA LEU A 89 -13.93 -8.60 -13.27
C LEU A 89 -12.76 -7.64 -13.48
N HIS A 90 -13.03 -6.47 -14.06
CA HIS A 90 -12.00 -5.50 -14.42
C HIS A 90 -12.02 -4.29 -13.49
N THR A 91 -10.82 -3.85 -13.11
CA THR A 91 -10.59 -2.59 -12.40
C THR A 91 -10.75 -1.39 -13.33
N ARG A 92 -10.76 -0.19 -12.75
CA ARG A 92 -10.67 1.04 -13.54
C ARG A 92 -9.30 1.10 -14.23
N PRO A 93 -9.21 1.58 -15.48
CA PRO A 93 -7.92 1.77 -16.13
C PRO A 93 -7.00 2.62 -15.27
N ALA A 94 -5.73 2.22 -15.14
CA ALA A 94 -4.74 2.91 -14.30
C ALA A 94 -4.67 4.41 -14.60
N SER A 95 -4.78 4.81 -15.88
CA SER A 95 -4.80 6.20 -16.34
C SER A 95 -5.98 7.05 -15.84
N GLN A 96 -7.03 6.41 -15.30
CA GLN A 96 -8.24 7.07 -14.78
C GLN A 96 -8.33 7.00 -13.25
N THR A 97 -7.23 6.62 -12.58
CA THR A 97 -7.14 6.50 -11.12
C THR A 97 -6.00 7.37 -10.59
N ALA A 98 -6.16 7.93 -9.40
CA ALA A 98 -5.13 8.82 -8.82
C ALA A 98 -3.87 8.06 -8.40
N SER A 99 -4.02 6.80 -7.94
CA SER A 99 -2.92 5.95 -7.52
C SER A 99 -2.29 5.14 -8.67
N GLY A 100 -3.01 4.94 -9.78
CA GLY A 100 -2.60 4.05 -10.87
C GLY A 100 -2.80 2.55 -10.58
N VAL A 101 -3.17 2.18 -9.34
CA VAL A 101 -3.23 0.80 -8.86
C VAL A 101 -4.46 0.54 -7.98
N ASP A 102 -5.59 1.19 -8.30
CA ASP A 102 -6.82 1.08 -7.52
C ASP A 102 -7.43 -0.33 -7.62
N PRO A 103 -7.49 -1.12 -6.53
CA PRO A 103 -8.12 -2.44 -6.53
C PRO A 103 -9.65 -2.37 -6.50
N HIS A 104 -10.22 -1.20 -6.25
CA HIS A 104 -11.63 -1.04 -5.96
C HIS A 104 -12.42 -0.45 -7.13
N ILE A 105 -13.65 -0.93 -7.28
CA ILE A 105 -14.65 -0.35 -8.17
C ILE A 105 -15.95 -0.10 -7.41
N THR A 106 -16.81 0.77 -7.96
CA THR A 106 -18.12 1.02 -7.36
C THR A 106 -19.03 -0.20 -7.53
N GLN A 107 -20.01 -0.33 -6.64
CA GLN A 107 -21.01 -1.40 -6.70
C GLN A 107 -21.73 -1.45 -8.05
N GLU A 108 -22.13 -0.28 -8.57
CA GLU A 108 -22.82 -0.17 -9.85
C GLU A 108 -21.94 -0.64 -11.01
N ALA A 109 -20.65 -0.29 -10.98
CA ALA A 109 -19.69 -0.72 -11.99
C ALA A 109 -19.48 -2.24 -11.96
N ALA A 110 -19.42 -2.84 -10.77
CA ALA A 110 -19.29 -4.29 -10.61
C ALA A 110 -20.53 -5.02 -11.16
N PHE A 111 -21.73 -4.56 -10.80
CA PHE A 111 -22.98 -5.15 -11.29
C PHE A 111 -23.17 -4.99 -12.80
N ALA A 112 -22.74 -3.86 -13.38
CA ALA A 112 -22.77 -3.66 -14.82
C ALA A 112 -21.91 -4.68 -15.59
N GLN A 113 -20.80 -5.14 -15.01
CA GLN A 113 -19.92 -6.14 -15.61
C GLN A 113 -20.45 -7.58 -15.48
N ALA A 114 -21.29 -7.87 -14.48
CA ALA A 114 -21.73 -9.22 -14.15
C ALA A 114 -22.39 -9.97 -15.34
N ALA A 115 -23.14 -9.26 -16.17
CA ALA A 115 -23.79 -9.86 -17.34
C ALA A 115 -22.79 -10.33 -18.41
N ASN A 116 -21.73 -9.57 -18.65
CA ASN A 116 -20.68 -9.94 -19.61
C ASN A 116 -19.82 -11.08 -19.06
N LEU A 117 -19.51 -11.01 -17.77
CA LEU A 117 -18.77 -12.03 -17.05
C LEU A 117 -19.51 -13.38 -17.08
N SER A 118 -20.81 -13.39 -16.82
CA SER A 118 -21.66 -14.58 -16.90
C SER A 118 -21.65 -15.20 -18.30
N LYS A 119 -21.75 -14.38 -19.35
CA LYS A 119 -21.67 -14.84 -20.75
C LYS A 119 -20.31 -15.43 -21.12
N ALA A 120 -19.22 -14.85 -20.62
CA ALA A 120 -17.86 -15.29 -20.95
C ALA A 120 -17.45 -16.56 -20.20
N THR A 121 -17.94 -16.73 -18.98
CA THR A 121 -17.59 -17.86 -18.08
C THR A 121 -18.58 -19.02 -18.14
N GLY A 122 -19.83 -18.76 -18.52
CA GLY A 122 -20.93 -19.71 -18.38
C GLY A 122 -21.49 -19.82 -16.96
N ILE A 123 -20.91 -19.08 -15.99
CA ILE A 123 -21.37 -19.06 -14.60
C ILE A 123 -22.71 -18.31 -14.52
N PRO A 124 -23.71 -18.81 -13.76
CA PRO A 124 -24.99 -18.12 -13.59
C PRO A 124 -24.81 -16.69 -13.06
N ILE A 125 -25.49 -15.73 -13.69
CA ILE A 125 -25.40 -14.30 -13.30
C ILE A 125 -25.75 -14.07 -11.83
N ASN A 126 -26.74 -14.79 -11.29
CA ASN A 126 -27.13 -14.67 -9.89
C ASN A 126 -25.99 -15.05 -8.94
N THR A 127 -25.20 -16.07 -9.29
CA THR A 127 -24.03 -16.45 -8.48
C THR A 127 -22.99 -15.35 -8.47
N ILE A 128 -22.67 -14.77 -9.63
CA ILE A 128 -21.73 -13.65 -9.73
C ILE A 128 -22.22 -12.46 -8.89
N LEU A 129 -23.50 -12.11 -9.00
CA LEU A 129 -24.10 -11.02 -8.21
C LEU A 129 -24.00 -11.29 -6.70
N THR A 130 -24.29 -12.52 -6.26
CA THR A 130 -24.14 -12.92 -4.86
C THR A 130 -22.69 -12.81 -4.38
N LEU A 131 -21.70 -13.22 -5.18
CA LEU A 131 -20.29 -13.08 -4.82
C LEU A 131 -19.89 -11.61 -4.66
N ILE A 132 -20.37 -10.74 -5.55
CA ILE A 132 -20.15 -9.29 -5.45
C ILE A 132 -20.79 -8.74 -4.17
N GLU A 133 -22.04 -9.08 -3.89
CA GLU A 133 -22.76 -8.64 -2.68
C GLU A 133 -22.06 -9.10 -1.40
N LEU A 134 -21.59 -10.36 -1.35
CA LEU A 134 -20.85 -10.90 -0.21
C LEU A 134 -19.53 -10.15 0.02
N ASN A 135 -18.84 -9.75 -1.06
CA ASN A 135 -17.63 -8.93 -0.94
C ASN A 135 -17.96 -7.54 -0.36
N ILE A 136 -19.03 -6.89 -0.83
CA ILE A 136 -19.46 -5.58 -0.33
C ILE A 136 -19.79 -5.66 1.17
N GLU A 137 -20.51 -6.70 1.59
CA GLU A 137 -20.90 -6.87 2.99
C GLU A 137 -19.68 -7.13 3.89
N ARG A 138 -18.72 -7.92 3.44
CA ARG A 138 -17.44 -8.13 4.14
C ARG A 138 -16.70 -6.81 4.34
N ASN A 139 -16.56 -6.03 3.27
CA ASN A 139 -15.88 -4.73 3.30
C ASN A 139 -16.62 -3.71 4.18
N ARG A 140 -17.96 -3.81 4.26
CA ARG A 140 -18.78 -2.97 5.14
C ARG A 140 -18.46 -3.21 6.62
N ILE A 141 -18.27 -4.46 7.03
CA ILE A 141 -17.93 -4.82 8.42
C ILE A 141 -16.54 -4.31 8.80
N GLU A 142 -15.59 -4.31 7.85
CA GLU A 142 -14.23 -3.80 8.08
C GLU A 142 -14.17 -2.26 8.12
N ASN A 143 -15.07 -1.58 7.41
CA ASN A 143 -15.18 -0.13 7.46
C ASN A 143 -15.89 0.34 8.74
N LEU A 144 -15.11 0.66 9.76
CA LEU A 144 -15.59 1.26 11.02
C LEU A 144 -16.20 2.67 10.85
N ILE A 145 -16.07 3.26 9.65
CA ILE A 145 -16.55 4.61 9.30
C ILE A 145 -17.91 4.49 8.59
N VAL A 146 -18.97 4.92 9.26
CA VAL A 146 -20.37 4.88 8.77
C VAL A 146 -20.58 5.62 7.43
N PHE A 147 -19.68 6.53 7.05
CA PHE A 147 -19.79 7.35 5.85
C PHE A 147 -18.94 6.86 4.66
N ALA A 148 -18.25 5.72 4.79
CA ALA A 148 -17.47 5.19 3.67
C ALA A 148 -18.41 4.62 2.59
N PRO A 149 -18.21 4.95 1.30
CA PRO A 149 -18.99 4.36 0.23
C PRO A 149 -18.71 2.86 0.11
N HIS A 150 -19.73 2.10 -0.29
CA HIS A 150 -19.57 0.69 -0.61
C HIS A 150 -18.65 0.52 -1.82
N TYR A 151 -17.74 -0.45 -1.72
CA TYR A 151 -16.81 -0.77 -2.80
C TYR A 151 -16.68 -2.28 -2.96
N VAL A 152 -16.24 -2.67 -4.15
CA VAL A 152 -15.95 -4.06 -4.50
C VAL A 152 -14.45 -4.18 -4.75
N ASN A 153 -13.80 -5.11 -4.09
CA ASN A 153 -12.42 -5.46 -4.36
C ASN A 153 -12.35 -6.47 -5.52
N VAL A 154 -11.75 -6.04 -6.63
CA VAL A 154 -11.74 -6.83 -7.86
C VAL A 154 -10.91 -8.11 -7.71
N LEU A 155 -9.77 -8.04 -7.02
CA LEU A 155 -8.90 -9.20 -6.83
C LEU A 155 -9.55 -10.26 -5.94
N GLU A 156 -10.23 -9.85 -4.88
CA GLU A 156 -10.96 -10.77 -4.00
C GLU A 156 -12.09 -11.50 -4.73
N VAL A 157 -12.92 -10.78 -5.51
CA VAL A 157 -14.02 -11.41 -6.26
C VAL A 157 -13.47 -12.36 -7.33
N ASN A 158 -12.44 -11.94 -8.07
CA ASN A 158 -11.79 -12.80 -9.08
C ASN A 158 -11.16 -14.04 -8.44
N THR A 159 -10.54 -13.88 -7.27
CA THR A 159 -9.97 -14.99 -6.50
C THR A 159 -11.04 -16.01 -6.13
N GLU A 160 -12.19 -15.53 -5.63
CA GLU A 160 -13.28 -16.40 -5.23
C GLU A 160 -13.90 -17.14 -6.43
N LEU A 161 -14.01 -16.47 -7.58
CA LEU A 161 -14.43 -17.09 -8.84
C LEU A 161 -13.49 -18.21 -9.28
N VAL A 162 -12.18 -17.97 -9.25
CA VAL A 162 -11.17 -18.98 -9.60
C VAL A 162 -11.23 -20.17 -8.65
N ARG A 163 -11.40 -19.92 -7.34
CA ARG A 163 -11.50 -20.98 -6.33
C ARG A 163 -12.76 -21.83 -6.49
N GLN A 164 -13.90 -21.22 -6.80
CA GLN A 164 -15.18 -21.94 -6.93
C GLN A 164 -15.35 -22.65 -8.27
N TYR A 165 -14.74 -22.13 -9.34
CA TYR A 165 -14.90 -22.63 -10.70
C TYR A 165 -13.54 -22.92 -11.37
N PRO A 166 -12.69 -23.78 -10.77
CA PRO A 166 -11.35 -24.05 -11.29
C PRO A 166 -11.38 -24.56 -12.74
N GLU A 167 -12.42 -25.26 -13.16
CA GLU A 167 -12.61 -25.75 -14.54
C GLU A 167 -12.77 -24.62 -15.57
N VAL A 168 -13.35 -23.49 -15.18
CA VAL A 168 -13.54 -22.31 -16.05
C VAL A 168 -12.23 -21.55 -16.20
N TYR A 169 -11.41 -21.57 -15.15
CA TYR A 169 -10.18 -20.78 -15.01
C TYR A 169 -8.88 -21.58 -15.15
N ALA A 170 -8.96 -22.89 -15.40
CA ALA A 170 -7.80 -23.76 -15.55
C ALA A 170 -6.80 -23.26 -16.61
N GLU A 171 -7.29 -22.58 -17.65
CA GLU A 171 -6.44 -21.98 -18.69
C GLU A 171 -5.56 -20.81 -18.20
N TYR A 172 -5.91 -20.19 -17.07
CA TYR A 172 -5.13 -19.10 -16.43
C TYR A 172 -4.31 -19.58 -15.24
N ALA A 173 -4.44 -20.86 -14.85
CA ALA A 173 -3.56 -21.44 -13.86
C ALA A 173 -2.16 -21.49 -14.46
N ILE A 174 -1.22 -20.73 -13.88
CA ILE A 174 0.17 -20.81 -14.29
C ILE A 174 0.65 -22.21 -13.92
N GLU A 175 1.02 -23.02 -14.92
CA GLU A 175 1.90 -24.17 -14.68
C GLU A 175 3.15 -23.60 -14.03
N THR A 176 3.25 -23.70 -12.70
CA THR A 176 4.45 -23.32 -11.97
C THR A 176 5.57 -24.22 -12.46
N THR A 177 6.25 -23.73 -13.49
CA THR A 177 7.25 -24.50 -14.20
C THR A 177 8.40 -24.68 -13.23
N ASP A 178 8.63 -25.94 -12.87
CA ASP A 178 9.76 -26.50 -12.16
C ASP A 178 11.08 -26.32 -12.96
N LYS A 179 11.33 -25.12 -13.52
CA LYS A 179 12.46 -24.78 -14.42
C LYS A 179 13.31 -23.63 -13.89
N GLN A 180 13.38 -23.45 -12.57
CA GLN A 180 14.33 -22.50 -11.96
C GLN A 180 15.20 -23.15 -10.89
N ARG A 181 15.29 -24.50 -10.86
CA ARG A 181 16.10 -25.25 -9.88
C ARG A 181 17.34 -25.95 -10.47
N ASP A 182 17.53 -25.90 -11.79
CA ASP A 182 18.68 -26.56 -12.44
C ASP A 182 19.80 -25.59 -12.87
N ASP A 183 19.69 -24.31 -12.51
CA ASP A 183 20.59 -23.24 -12.97
C ASP A 183 21.10 -22.37 -11.81
N ASN A 184 21.67 -22.98 -10.76
CA ASN A 184 22.72 -22.35 -9.92
C ASN A 184 23.50 -23.36 -9.08
#